data_AF-A0A522B7A1-F1
#
_entry.id   AF-A0A522B7A1-F1
#
_cell.length_a   1.000
_cell.length_b   1.000
_cell.length_c   1.000
_cell.angle_alpha   90.00
_cell.angle_beta   90.00
_cell.angle_gamma   90.00
#
_symmetry.space_group_name_H-M   'P 1'
#
loop_
_entity.id
_entity.type
_entity.pdbx_description
1 polymer ?
#
loop_
_entity_poly.entity_id
_entity_poly.type
_entity_poly.pdbx_seq_one_letter_code
_entity_poly.pdbx_strand_id
1 'polypeptide(L)'
;MSVLVVGISHRSAPVRLLEQVTVGVGDNPGVVAGLRETGPVAEAVVLSTCNRVEVYADTEGFHAGVDAVSDLLARISGVPLDDLKKHLYVHWEGQAVLHLFEVACGLDSMVVGESQILGQLRRAYATSRDEGAGPTLHELFQKALKVGKRAHSETGIDEAGRSLVTVGLERAVAAVGPLAGRSVLVVGAGSMGALSGATLRRAGCGEVVVANRTLARAQRLAETLEGDRK
;
A
#
# COMPACT_ATOMS: atom_id res chain seq x y z
N MET A 1 7.79 23.80 11.51
CA MET A 1 7.71 22.71 10.54
C MET A 1 6.51 21.87 10.90
N SER A 2 5.75 21.48 9.88
CA SER A 2 4.42 20.88 10.03
C SER A 2 4.31 19.70 9.07
N VAL A 3 3.61 18.66 9.51
CA VAL A 3 3.41 17.44 8.73
C VAL A 3 2.37 17.67 7.64
N LEU A 4 2.72 17.27 6.43
CA LEU A 4 1.88 17.29 5.24
C LEU A 4 1.74 15.85 4.71
N VAL A 5 0.56 15.51 4.21
CA VAL A 5 0.42 14.41 3.27
C VAL A 5 -0.27 14.93 2.02
N VAL A 6 0.33 14.63 0.87
CA VAL A 6 -0.32 14.76 -0.43
C VAL A 6 -0.41 13.37 -1.02
N GLY A 7 -1.61 12.99 -1.45
CA GLY A 7 -1.84 11.63 -1.89
C GLY A 7 -2.94 11.51 -2.93
N ILE A 8 -2.96 10.34 -3.54
CA ILE A 8 -3.98 9.87 -4.46
C ILE A 8 -4.35 8.44 -4.06
N SER A 9 -5.63 8.11 -4.09
CA SER A 9 -6.10 6.78 -3.66
C SER A 9 -7.23 6.27 -4.54
N HIS A 10 -7.58 4.99 -4.33
CA HIS A 10 -8.72 4.33 -4.97
C HIS A 10 -10.07 5.04 -4.75
N ARG A 11 -10.16 5.93 -3.74
CA ARG A 11 -11.35 6.77 -3.51
C ARG A 11 -11.37 8.02 -4.37
N SER A 12 -10.20 8.60 -4.67
CA SER A 12 -10.10 9.88 -5.37
C SER A 12 -9.78 9.76 -6.87
N ALA A 13 -9.29 8.59 -7.30
CA ALA A 13 -8.80 8.40 -8.67
C ALA A 13 -9.19 7.04 -9.27
N PRO A 14 -9.38 6.98 -10.60
CA PRO A 14 -9.52 5.71 -11.29
C PRO A 14 -8.21 4.90 -11.26
N VAL A 15 -8.32 3.57 -11.32
CA VAL A 15 -7.17 2.65 -11.26
C VAL A 15 -6.08 2.97 -12.27
N ARG A 16 -6.43 3.36 -13.50
CA ARG A 16 -5.46 3.70 -14.55
C ARG A 16 -4.56 4.88 -14.15
N LEU A 17 -5.11 5.86 -13.44
CA LEU A 17 -4.32 6.99 -12.96
C LEU A 17 -3.43 6.56 -11.80
N LEU A 18 -3.91 5.71 -10.89
CA LEU A 18 -3.08 5.13 -9.83
C LEU A 18 -1.90 4.33 -10.38
N GLU A 19 -2.11 3.53 -11.43
CA GLU A 19 -1.06 2.77 -12.10
C GLU A 19 0.04 3.68 -12.67
N GLN A 20 -0.33 4.85 -13.21
CA GLN A 20 0.63 5.84 -13.72
C GLN A 20 1.42 6.52 -12.60
N VAL A 21 0.80 6.77 -11.44
CA VAL A 21 1.43 7.48 -10.31
C VAL A 21 2.19 6.52 -9.39
N THR A 22 2.02 5.21 -9.54
CA THR A 22 2.66 4.19 -8.69
C THR A 22 4.18 4.27 -8.81
N VAL A 23 4.84 4.58 -7.68
CA VAL A 23 6.29 4.59 -7.59
C VAL A 23 6.80 3.18 -7.30
N GLY A 24 7.78 2.72 -8.09
CA GLY A 24 8.46 1.45 -7.85
C GLY A 24 9.28 1.48 -6.57
N VAL A 25 9.42 0.32 -5.89
CA VAL A 25 10.19 0.21 -4.64
C VAL A 25 11.66 0.63 -4.84
N GLY A 26 12.23 0.40 -6.04
CA GLY A 26 13.61 0.77 -6.36
C GLY A 26 13.82 2.27 -6.61
N ASP A 27 12.75 3.01 -6.94
CA ASP A 27 12.83 4.43 -7.30
C ASP A 27 12.61 5.34 -6.07
N ASN A 28 12.07 4.79 -4.98
CA ASN A 28 11.67 5.52 -3.78
C ASN A 28 12.82 6.35 -3.14
N PRO A 29 14.05 5.84 -2.96
CA PRO A 29 15.14 6.65 -2.39
C PRO A 29 15.48 7.90 -3.22
N GLY A 30 15.57 7.75 -4.55
CA GLY A 30 15.84 8.87 -5.46
C GLY A 30 14.71 9.90 -5.51
N VAL A 31 13.46 9.44 -5.40
CA VAL A 31 12.28 10.30 -5.30
C VAL A 31 12.32 11.16 -4.02
N VAL A 32 12.69 10.55 -2.89
CA VAL A 32 12.79 11.25 -1.62
C VAL A 32 13.96 12.24 -1.60
N ALA A 33 15.12 11.84 -2.12
CA ALA A 33 16.26 12.74 -2.26
C ALA A 33 15.90 13.97 -3.11
N GLY A 34 15.24 13.76 -4.25
CA GLY A 34 14.80 14.84 -5.13
C GLY A 34 13.81 15.82 -4.48
N LEU A 35 12.95 15.36 -3.56
CA LEU A 35 12.09 16.27 -2.79
C LEU A 35 12.87 17.16 -1.84
N ARG A 36 13.86 16.60 -1.14
CA ARG A 36 14.66 17.36 -0.16
C ARG A 36 15.50 18.44 -0.82
N GLU A 37 15.96 18.19 -2.05
CA GLU A 37 16.68 19.18 -2.86
C GLU A 37 15.81 20.38 -3.28
N THR A 38 14.48 20.26 -3.25
CA THR A 38 13.60 21.38 -3.64
C THR A 38 13.61 22.54 -2.65
N GLY A 39 13.97 22.30 -1.37
CA GLY A 39 14.02 23.30 -0.30
C GLY A 39 12.86 23.23 0.71
N PRO A 40 11.57 23.31 0.29
CA PRO A 40 10.44 23.33 1.21
C PRO A 40 10.22 22.08 2.05
N VAL A 41 10.85 20.96 1.70
CA VAL A 41 10.63 19.64 2.32
C VAL A 41 11.89 19.19 3.06
N ALA A 42 11.83 19.12 4.39
CA ALA A 42 12.94 18.69 5.23
C ALA A 42 13.08 17.16 5.29
N GLU A 43 11.94 16.48 5.42
CA GLU A 43 11.83 15.03 5.54
C GLU A 43 10.73 14.51 4.60
N ALA A 44 10.89 13.31 4.05
CA ALA A 44 9.83 12.66 3.28
C ALA A 44 9.80 11.12 3.40
N VAL A 45 8.60 10.55 3.35
CA VAL A 45 8.35 9.11 3.22
C VAL A 45 7.28 8.89 2.14
N VAL A 46 7.58 8.03 1.17
CA VAL A 46 6.63 7.66 0.11
C VAL A 46 6.00 6.30 0.41
N LEU A 47 4.68 6.29 0.58
CA LEU A 47 3.86 5.09 0.64
C LEU A 47 3.26 4.83 -0.75
N SER A 48 3.75 3.80 -1.43
CA SER A 48 3.25 3.36 -2.72
C SER A 48 2.64 1.96 -2.58
N THR A 49 1.36 1.82 -2.91
CA THR A 49 0.58 0.58 -2.86
C THR A 49 -0.27 0.46 -4.13
N CYS A 50 -1.01 -0.64 -4.30
CA CYS A 50 -1.97 -0.75 -5.40
C CYS A 50 -3.20 0.18 -5.28
N ASN A 51 -3.48 0.70 -4.07
CA ASN A 51 -4.70 1.46 -3.78
C ASN A 51 -4.44 2.91 -3.39
N ARG A 52 -3.17 3.30 -3.23
CA ARG A 52 -2.76 4.67 -2.89
C ARG A 52 -1.29 4.91 -3.17
N VAL A 53 -1.00 6.15 -3.52
CA VAL A 53 0.34 6.74 -3.50
C VAL A 53 0.26 7.99 -2.63
N GLU A 54 1.05 8.03 -1.57
CA GLU A 54 1.07 9.13 -0.61
C GLU A 54 2.51 9.53 -0.31
N VAL A 55 2.73 10.83 -0.23
CA VAL A 55 3.99 11.39 0.23
C VAL A 55 3.72 12.12 1.53
N TYR A 56 4.29 11.58 2.61
CA TYR A 56 4.32 12.22 3.91
C TYR A 56 5.57 13.09 3.98
N ALA A 57 5.42 14.37 4.29
CA ALA A 57 6.51 15.33 4.30
C ALA A 57 6.49 16.16 5.58
N ASP A 58 7.67 16.50 6.09
CA ASP A 58 7.84 17.60 7.04
C ASP A 58 8.26 18.84 6.25
N THR A 59 7.48 19.91 6.35
CA THR A 59 7.66 21.10 5.52
C THR A 59 7.51 22.40 6.31
N GLU A 60 8.16 23.46 5.85
CA GLU A 60 8.11 24.78 6.48
C GLU A 60 6.78 25.52 6.22
N GLY A 61 6.06 25.19 5.15
CA GLY A 61 4.84 25.89 4.78
C GLY A 61 3.90 25.07 3.91
N PHE A 62 2.60 25.26 4.13
CA PHE A 62 1.55 24.48 3.48
C PHE A 62 1.63 24.53 1.94
N HIS A 63 1.54 25.72 1.34
CA HIS A 63 1.51 25.85 -0.12
C HIS A 63 2.79 25.35 -0.78
N ALA A 64 3.96 25.72 -0.25
CA ALA A 64 5.24 25.31 -0.80
C ALA A 64 5.43 23.78 -0.74
N GLY A 65 5.02 23.13 0.35
CA GLY A 65 5.04 21.68 0.47
C GLY A 65 4.07 21.00 -0.50
N VAL A 66 2.83 21.52 -0.63
CA VAL A 66 1.83 20.97 -1.55
C VAL A 66 2.32 21.05 -2.99
N ASP A 67 2.86 22.20 -3.41
CA ASP A 67 3.36 22.39 -4.77
C ASP A 67 4.56 21.47 -5.04
N ALA A 68 5.55 21.42 -4.14
CA ALA A 68 6.73 20.58 -4.30
C ALA A 68 6.39 19.08 -4.47
N VAL A 69 5.45 18.58 -3.66
CA VAL A 69 5.02 17.18 -3.72
C VAL A 69 4.13 16.92 -4.93
N SER A 70 3.22 17.83 -5.28
CA SER A 70 2.36 17.67 -6.46
C SER A 70 3.18 17.66 -7.75
N ASP A 71 4.17 18.54 -7.85
CA ASP A 71 5.09 18.61 -9.00
C ASP A 71 5.92 17.34 -9.12
N LEU A 72 6.38 16.78 -7.99
CA LEU A 72 7.07 15.49 -7.98
C LEU A 72 6.17 14.39 -8.56
N LEU A 73 4.94 14.26 -8.04
CA LEU A 73 4.02 13.23 -8.48
C LEU A 73 3.68 13.38 -9.98
N ALA A 74 3.53 14.62 -10.46
CA ALA A 74 3.35 14.91 -11.89
C ALA A 74 4.57 14.48 -12.72
N ARG A 75 5.79 14.79 -12.26
CA ARG A 75 7.04 14.38 -12.95
C ARG A 75 7.19 12.86 -13.03
N ILE A 76 6.95 12.15 -11.94
CA ILE A 76 7.10 10.68 -11.89
C ILE A 76 6.04 10.00 -12.76
N SER A 77 4.80 10.49 -12.69
CA SER A 77 3.69 9.88 -13.43
C SER A 77 3.66 10.25 -14.91
N GLY A 78 4.32 11.35 -15.30
CA GLY A 78 4.17 11.95 -16.62
C GLY A 78 2.79 12.56 -16.88
N VAL A 79 1.94 12.66 -15.86
CA VAL A 79 0.60 13.23 -15.94
C VAL A 79 0.69 14.75 -15.76
N PRO A 80 0.00 15.56 -16.57
CA PRO A 80 -0.06 17.01 -16.38
C PRO A 80 -0.52 17.36 -14.96
N LEU A 81 0.16 18.31 -14.32
CA LEU A 81 -0.12 18.71 -12.94
C LEU A 81 -1.58 19.11 -12.73
N ASP A 82 -2.17 19.86 -13.67
CA ASP A 82 -3.56 20.32 -13.59
C ASP A 82 -4.57 19.18 -13.64
N ASP A 83 -4.24 18.07 -14.31
CA ASP A 83 -5.07 16.88 -14.32
C ASP A 83 -4.90 16.09 -13.03
N LEU A 84 -3.66 15.97 -12.54
CA LEU A 84 -3.37 15.28 -11.30
C LEU A 84 -4.04 15.97 -10.10
N LYS A 85 -3.99 17.30 -10.01
CA LYS A 85 -4.57 18.12 -8.93
C LYS A 85 -6.06 17.87 -8.70
N LYS A 86 -6.81 17.42 -9.72
CA LYS A 86 -8.24 17.07 -9.60
C LYS A 86 -8.49 15.82 -8.74
N HIS A 87 -7.45 15.00 -8.54
CA HIS A 87 -7.52 13.72 -7.86
C HIS A 87 -6.68 13.67 -6.58
N LEU A 88 -5.82 14.66 -6.34
CA LEU A 88 -5.01 14.75 -5.13
C LEU A 88 -5.88 15.18 -3.95
N TYR A 89 -5.64 14.55 -2.80
CA TYR A 89 -6.07 15.05 -1.51
C TYR A 89 -4.85 15.53 -0.72
N VAL A 90 -5.12 16.44 0.21
CA VAL A 90 -4.12 17.05 1.07
C VAL A 90 -4.63 17.04 2.50
N HIS A 91 -3.79 16.55 3.43
CA HIS A 91 -4.02 16.76 4.86
C HIS A 91 -2.82 17.47 5.49
N TRP A 92 -3.11 18.36 6.44
CA TRP A 92 -2.14 19.22 7.12
C TRP A 92 -2.17 19.02 8.63
N GLU A 93 -1.00 19.03 9.25
CA GLU A 93 -0.79 18.92 10.69
C GLU A 93 -1.58 17.75 11.31
N GLY A 94 -2.49 18.03 12.24
CA GLY A 94 -3.27 17.02 12.94
C GLY A 94 -4.06 16.12 12.00
N GLN A 95 -4.51 16.63 10.86
CA GLN A 95 -5.24 15.83 9.86
C GLN A 95 -4.31 14.85 9.14
N ALA A 96 -3.05 15.23 8.87
CA ALA A 96 -2.08 14.31 8.29
C ALA A 96 -1.72 13.17 9.25
N VAL A 97 -1.60 13.50 10.55
CA VAL A 97 -1.37 12.51 11.60
C VAL A 97 -2.56 11.56 11.74
N LEU A 98 -3.79 12.09 11.79
CA LEU A 98 -5.00 11.29 11.86
C LEU A 98 -5.12 10.35 10.66
N HIS A 99 -4.95 10.88 9.45
CA HIS A 99 -4.99 10.10 8.21
C HIS A 99 -4.00 8.94 8.22
N LEU A 100 -2.74 9.19 8.62
CA LEU A 100 -1.75 8.12 8.74
C LEU A 100 -2.17 7.02 9.73
N PHE A 101 -2.81 7.39 10.84
CA PHE A 101 -3.31 6.42 11.81
C PHE A 101 -4.49 5.62 11.25
N GLU A 102 -5.41 6.26 10.53
CA GLU A 102 -6.52 5.59 9.84
C GLU A 102 -6.01 4.60 8.79
N VAL A 103 -5.01 5.00 8.00
CA VAL A 103 -4.33 4.11 7.03
C VAL A 103 -3.64 2.95 7.75
N ALA A 104 -2.93 3.22 8.85
CA ALA A 104 -2.23 2.19 9.63
C ALA A 104 -3.17 1.17 10.28
N CYS A 105 -4.37 1.60 10.67
CA CYS A 105 -5.43 0.72 11.16
C CYS A 105 -6.21 0.00 10.05
N GLY A 106 -5.95 0.31 8.77
CA GLY A 106 -6.71 -0.22 7.64
C GLY A 106 -8.14 0.32 7.54
N LEU A 107 -8.45 1.44 8.18
CA LEU A 107 -9.77 2.08 8.11
C LEU A 107 -10.00 2.74 6.75
N ASP A 108 -8.94 3.28 6.15
CA ASP A 108 -8.94 3.77 4.78
C ASP A 108 -8.35 2.74 3.80
N SER A 109 -8.67 1.46 3.96
CA SER A 109 -8.32 0.42 2.98
C SER A 109 -9.53 0.07 2.11
N MET A 110 -9.29 -0.36 0.85
CA MET A 110 -10.36 -0.83 -0.04
C MET A 110 -11.17 -1.97 0.59
N VAL A 111 -10.50 -2.80 1.41
CA VAL A 111 -11.20 -3.63 2.39
C VAL A 111 -10.79 -3.18 3.78
N VAL A 112 -11.79 -2.76 4.56
CA VAL A 112 -11.59 -2.24 5.92
C VAL A 112 -11.00 -3.33 6.80
N GLY A 113 -9.97 -2.99 7.57
CA GLY A 113 -9.28 -3.92 8.48
C GLY A 113 -8.23 -4.81 7.81
N GLU A 114 -7.91 -4.59 6.53
CA GLU A 114 -6.83 -5.32 5.87
C GLU A 114 -5.48 -5.04 6.55
N SER A 115 -4.78 -6.11 6.96
CA SER A 115 -3.57 -6.00 7.80
C SER A 115 -2.27 -5.83 6.99
N GLN A 116 -2.31 -6.01 5.67
CA GLN A 116 -1.12 -5.89 4.83
C GLN A 116 -0.66 -4.43 4.69
N ILE A 117 -1.56 -3.45 4.77
CA ILE A 117 -1.23 -2.02 4.77
C ILE A 117 -0.23 -1.65 5.88
N LEU A 118 -0.36 -2.25 7.06
CA LEU A 118 0.57 -2.03 8.18
C LEU A 118 1.99 -2.51 7.82
N GLY A 119 2.08 -3.64 7.11
CA GLY A 119 3.33 -4.15 6.57
C GLY A 119 3.90 -3.29 5.44
N GLN A 120 3.05 -2.71 4.60
CA GLN A 120 3.44 -1.77 3.53
C GLN A 120 3.99 -0.46 4.12
N LEU A 121 3.32 0.11 5.12
CA LEU A 121 3.80 1.27 5.88
C LEU A 121 5.16 1.03 6.51
N ARG A 122 5.34 -0.13 7.16
CA ARG A 122 6.63 -0.51 7.76
C ARG A 122 7.75 -0.52 6.71
N ARG A 123 7.47 -1.07 5.52
CA ARG A 123 8.45 -1.12 4.43
C ARG A 123 8.73 0.26 3.85
N ALA A 124 7.69 1.06 3.57
CA ALA A 124 7.82 2.42 3.08
C ALA A 124 8.73 3.26 4.00
N TYR A 125 8.44 3.24 5.30
CA TYR A 125 9.28 3.89 6.29
C TYR A 125 10.71 3.33 6.32
N ALA A 126 10.89 2.01 6.30
CA ALA A 126 12.22 1.40 6.33
C ALA A 126 13.07 1.79 5.11
N THR A 127 12.47 1.91 3.92
CA THR A 127 13.14 2.34 2.69
C THR A 127 13.51 3.82 2.73
N SER A 128 12.70 4.66 3.37
CA SER A 128 12.96 6.09 3.48
C SER A 128 13.83 6.47 4.68
N ARG A 129 14.11 5.54 5.62
CA ARG A 129 14.76 5.86 6.91
C ARG A 129 16.13 6.51 6.76
N ASP A 130 16.96 6.01 5.86
CA ASP A 130 18.38 6.38 5.84
C ASP A 130 18.62 7.65 4.99
N GLU A 131 17.73 7.98 4.04
CA GLU A 131 17.91 9.09 3.09
C GLU A 131 16.81 10.17 3.15
N GLY A 132 15.71 9.89 3.86
CA GLY A 132 14.45 10.61 3.70
C GLY A 132 13.70 10.99 4.97
N ALA A 133 13.51 10.04 5.88
CA ALA A 133 12.83 10.28 7.15
C ALA A 133 13.84 10.83 8.16
N GLY A 134 13.55 12.01 8.71
CA GLY A 134 14.27 12.54 9.86
C GLY A 134 13.53 12.23 11.16
N PRO A 135 13.87 12.93 12.26
CA PRO A 135 13.27 12.70 13.57
C PRO A 135 11.75 12.83 13.60
N THR A 136 11.17 13.78 12.84
CA THR A 136 9.74 14.08 12.86
C THR A 136 8.93 12.91 12.29
N LEU A 137 9.24 12.50 11.05
CA LEU A 137 8.57 11.39 10.38
C LEU A 137 8.96 10.05 11.03
N HIS A 138 10.16 9.91 11.60
CA HIS A 138 10.51 8.74 12.41
C HIS A 138 9.51 8.53 13.55
N GLU A 139 9.34 9.54 14.41
CA GLU A 139 8.44 9.44 15.56
C GLU A 139 7.00 9.19 15.14
N LEU A 140 6.53 9.89 14.11
CA LEU A 140 5.19 9.75 13.57
C LEU A 140 4.92 8.33 13.05
N PHE A 141 5.82 7.76 12.22
CA PHE A 141 5.64 6.41 11.69
C PHE A 141 5.79 5.34 12.76
N GLN A 142 6.66 5.49 13.77
CA GLN A 142 6.71 4.57 14.90
C GLN A 142 5.38 4.56 15.68
N LYS A 143 4.81 5.75 15.93
CA LYS A 143 3.49 5.88 16.57
C LYS A 143 2.39 5.25 15.71
N ALA A 144 2.35 5.52 14.41
CA ALA A 144 1.37 4.94 13.49
C ALA A 144 1.44 3.40 13.47
N LEU A 145 2.64 2.83 13.40
CA LEU A 145 2.84 1.38 13.45
C LEU A 145 2.37 0.78 14.79
N LYS A 146 2.52 1.50 15.90
CA LYS A 146 2.00 1.08 17.22
C LYS A 146 0.49 1.16 17.26
N VAL A 147 -0.10 2.25 16.77
CA VAL A 147 -1.56 2.45 16.70
C VAL A 147 -2.22 1.37 15.85
N GLY A 148 -1.71 1.10 14.64
CA GLY A 148 -2.23 0.04 13.79
C GLY A 148 -2.18 -1.33 14.46
N LYS A 149 -1.04 -1.69 15.08
CA LYS A 149 -0.94 -2.94 15.86
C LYS A 149 -1.99 -3.04 16.96
N ARG A 150 -2.18 -1.95 17.72
CA ARG A 150 -3.19 -1.90 18.79
C ARG A 150 -4.60 -2.05 18.24
N ALA A 151 -4.92 -1.39 17.13
CA ALA A 151 -6.24 -1.55 16.50
C ALA A 151 -6.48 -3.02 16.12
N HIS A 152 -5.53 -3.69 15.48
CA HIS A 152 -5.67 -5.11 15.14
C HIS A 152 -5.72 -6.04 16.36
N SER A 153 -4.98 -5.75 17.44
CA SER A 153 -4.95 -6.63 18.62
C SER A 153 -6.03 -6.36 19.67
N GLU A 154 -6.49 -5.12 19.77
CA GLU A 154 -7.43 -4.66 20.81
C GLU A 154 -8.86 -4.49 20.26
N THR A 155 -9.06 -4.65 18.95
CA THR A 155 -10.38 -4.55 18.32
C THR A 155 -10.66 -5.77 17.44
N GLY A 156 -11.93 -6.06 17.19
CA GLY A 156 -12.35 -7.09 16.23
C GLY A 156 -12.23 -6.65 14.77
N ILE A 157 -11.43 -5.63 14.44
CA ILE A 157 -11.33 -5.11 13.07
C ILE A 157 -10.78 -6.16 12.08
N ASP A 158 -9.97 -7.10 12.57
CA ASP A 158 -9.51 -8.26 11.80
C ASP A 158 -10.63 -9.24 11.47
N GLU A 159 -11.66 -9.34 12.33
CA GLU A 159 -12.81 -10.22 12.10
C GLU A 159 -13.72 -9.68 11.00
N ALA A 160 -13.75 -8.36 10.81
CA ALA A 160 -14.38 -7.72 9.66
C ALA A 160 -13.56 -7.89 8.36
N GLY A 161 -12.27 -8.18 8.49
CA GLY A 161 -11.25 -8.15 7.45
C GLY A 161 -11.36 -9.29 6.44
N ARG A 162 -12.29 -9.18 5.49
CA ARG A 162 -12.13 -9.88 4.21
C ARG A 162 -10.83 -9.38 3.57
N SER A 163 -9.98 -10.28 3.08
CA SER A 163 -8.84 -9.81 2.29
C SER A 163 -9.32 -9.37 0.90
N LEU A 164 -8.56 -8.51 0.22
CA LEU A 164 -8.80 -8.20 -1.20
C LEU A 164 -8.90 -9.46 -2.06
N VAL A 165 -8.11 -10.48 -1.74
CA VAL A 165 -8.16 -11.80 -2.37
C VAL A 165 -9.52 -12.47 -2.14
N THR A 166 -10.01 -12.49 -0.89
CA THR A 166 -11.31 -13.08 -0.54
C THR A 166 -12.45 -12.41 -1.31
N VAL A 167 -12.47 -11.08 -1.34
CA VAL A 167 -13.47 -10.30 -2.10
C VAL A 167 -13.35 -10.61 -3.60
N GLY A 168 -12.13 -10.68 -4.14
CA GLY A 168 -11.90 -11.03 -5.54
C GLY A 168 -12.40 -12.44 -5.89
N LEU A 169 -12.16 -13.42 -5.01
CA LEU A 169 -12.62 -14.79 -5.20
C LEU A 169 -14.14 -14.91 -5.09
N GLU A 170 -14.80 -14.19 -4.17
CA GLU A 170 -16.27 -14.13 -4.10
C GLU A 170 -16.86 -13.61 -5.42
N ARG A 171 -16.25 -12.57 -5.99
CA ARG A 171 -16.65 -12.04 -7.31
C ARG A 171 -16.39 -13.04 -8.43
N ALA A 172 -15.26 -13.75 -8.41
CA ALA A 172 -14.97 -14.79 -9.38
C ALA A 172 -15.99 -15.92 -9.31
N VAL A 173 -16.34 -16.41 -8.10
CA VAL A 173 -17.37 -17.45 -7.88
C VAL A 173 -18.72 -17.04 -8.47
N ALA A 174 -19.11 -15.77 -8.33
CA ALA A 174 -20.35 -15.27 -8.92
C ALA A 174 -20.34 -15.33 -10.47
N ALA A 175 -19.17 -15.21 -11.10
CA ALA A 175 -19.02 -15.27 -12.56
C ALA A 175 -18.81 -16.69 -13.10
N VAL A 176 -18.03 -17.54 -12.41
CA VAL A 176 -17.61 -18.86 -12.94
C VAL A 176 -18.21 -20.04 -12.19
N GLY A 177 -18.94 -19.82 -11.10
CA GLY A 177 -19.48 -20.85 -10.21
C GLY A 177 -18.48 -21.29 -9.10
N PRO A 178 -18.86 -22.29 -8.30
CA PRO A 178 -18.03 -22.76 -7.18
C PRO A 178 -16.64 -23.21 -7.62
N LEU A 179 -15.62 -22.87 -6.82
CA LEU A 179 -14.22 -23.23 -7.07
C LEU A 179 -13.84 -24.62 -6.52
N ALA A 180 -14.70 -25.22 -5.71
CA ALA A 180 -14.45 -26.53 -5.11
C ALA A 180 -14.17 -27.58 -6.20
N GLY A 181 -13.05 -28.30 -6.06
CA GLY A 181 -12.61 -29.33 -7.01
C GLY A 181 -12.06 -28.79 -8.34
N ARG A 182 -12.00 -27.47 -8.57
CA ARG A 182 -11.43 -26.90 -9.80
C ARG A 182 -9.91 -26.76 -9.73
N SER A 183 -9.26 -26.79 -10.90
CA SER A 183 -7.88 -26.37 -11.08
C SER A 183 -7.80 -24.85 -11.25
N VAL A 184 -6.88 -24.22 -10.53
CA VAL A 184 -6.69 -22.76 -10.52
C VAL A 184 -5.21 -22.42 -10.74
N LEU A 185 -4.93 -21.44 -11.60
CA LEU A 185 -3.59 -20.90 -11.82
C LEU A 185 -3.41 -19.59 -11.05
N VAL A 186 -2.42 -19.54 -10.16
CA VAL A 186 -1.95 -18.33 -9.50
C VAL A 186 -0.71 -17.82 -10.22
N VAL A 187 -0.77 -16.61 -10.79
CA VAL A 187 0.37 -15.96 -11.45
C VAL A 187 1.03 -15.00 -10.47
N GLY A 188 2.24 -15.36 -10.03
CA GLY A 188 3.06 -14.63 -9.07
C GLY A 188 3.22 -15.38 -7.75
N ALA A 189 4.45 -15.41 -7.23
CA ALA A 189 4.79 -16.05 -5.94
C ALA A 189 5.21 -15.03 -4.87
N GLY A 190 4.60 -13.84 -4.89
CA GLY A 190 4.74 -12.81 -3.85
C GLY A 190 3.74 -12.98 -2.71
N SER A 191 3.64 -11.98 -1.83
CA SER A 191 2.69 -11.98 -0.71
C SER A 191 1.24 -12.20 -1.15
N MET A 192 0.79 -11.53 -2.23
CA MET A 192 -0.56 -11.70 -2.77
C MET A 192 -0.77 -13.07 -3.41
N GLY A 193 0.26 -13.65 -4.04
CA GLY A 193 0.21 -15.01 -4.56
C GLY A 193 0.06 -16.04 -3.45
N ALA A 194 0.81 -15.87 -2.36
CA ALA A 194 0.72 -16.73 -1.18
C ALA A 194 -0.67 -16.66 -0.53
N LEU A 195 -1.20 -15.45 -0.33
CA LEU A 195 -2.54 -15.24 0.21
C LEU A 195 -3.63 -15.81 -0.72
N SER A 196 -3.47 -15.67 -2.03
CA SER A 196 -4.36 -16.26 -3.04
C SER A 196 -4.36 -17.78 -2.96
N GLY A 197 -3.19 -18.41 -2.96
CA GLY A 197 -3.07 -19.86 -2.82
C GLY A 197 -3.71 -20.38 -1.53
N ALA A 198 -3.40 -19.77 -0.39
CA ALA A 198 -3.96 -20.17 0.90
C ALA A 198 -5.49 -20.01 0.96
N THR A 199 -6.03 -18.98 0.31
CA THR A 199 -7.48 -18.72 0.28
C THR A 199 -8.19 -19.69 -0.68
N LEU A 200 -7.62 -19.96 -1.85
CA LEU A 200 -8.12 -20.96 -2.80
C LEU A 200 -8.16 -22.37 -2.19
N ARG A 201 -7.14 -22.71 -1.40
CA ARG A 201 -7.07 -23.97 -0.65
C ARG A 201 -8.18 -24.08 0.39
N ARG A 202 -8.39 -23.04 1.21
CA ARG A 202 -9.51 -22.99 2.17
C ARG A 202 -10.87 -23.06 1.48
N ALA A 203 -10.98 -22.56 0.24
CA ALA A 203 -12.19 -22.67 -0.58
C ALA A 203 -12.40 -24.05 -1.23
N GLY A 204 -11.50 -25.02 -1.00
CA GLY A 204 -11.64 -26.40 -1.48
C GLY A 204 -11.26 -26.62 -2.95
N CYS A 205 -10.45 -25.73 -3.54
CA CYS A 205 -9.93 -25.95 -4.90
C CYS A 205 -9.16 -27.27 -4.98
N GLY A 206 -9.33 -28.02 -6.08
CA GLY A 206 -8.71 -29.34 -6.26
C GLY A 206 -7.20 -29.23 -6.50
N GLU A 207 -6.82 -28.38 -7.45
CA GLU A 207 -5.43 -28.15 -7.85
C GLU A 207 -5.13 -26.65 -7.88
N VAL A 208 -3.98 -26.25 -7.34
CA VAL A 208 -3.50 -24.87 -7.39
C VAL A 208 -2.11 -24.87 -8.01
N VAL A 209 -2.02 -24.36 -9.25
CA VAL A 209 -0.77 -24.24 -10.00
C VAL A 209 -0.19 -22.84 -9.77
N VAL A 210 1.11 -22.74 -9.50
CA VAL A 210 1.79 -21.45 -9.31
C VAL A 210 2.75 -21.19 -10.47
N ALA A 211 2.47 -20.14 -11.25
CA ALA A 211 3.39 -19.63 -12.26
C ALA A 211 4.13 -18.41 -11.73
N ASN A 212 5.46 -18.35 -11.88
CA ASN A 212 6.24 -17.19 -11.45
C ASN A 212 7.49 -17.02 -12.32
N ARG A 213 7.95 -15.76 -12.48
CA ARG A 213 9.17 -15.44 -13.24
C ARG A 213 10.40 -16.21 -12.74
N THR A 214 10.50 -16.41 -11.43
CA THR A 214 11.58 -17.20 -10.80
C THR A 214 11.00 -18.52 -10.31
N LEU A 215 11.42 -19.64 -10.93
CA LEU A 215 10.93 -20.98 -10.63
C LEU A 215 11.06 -21.36 -9.15
N ALA A 216 12.23 -21.12 -8.55
CA ALA A 216 12.47 -21.43 -7.14
C ALA A 216 11.49 -20.74 -6.17
N ARG A 217 10.95 -19.57 -6.54
CA ARG A 217 9.90 -18.90 -5.74
C ARG A 217 8.54 -19.58 -5.91
N ALA A 218 8.20 -20.04 -7.12
CA ALA A 218 6.97 -20.80 -7.35
C ALA A 218 7.00 -22.13 -6.59
N GLN A 219 8.13 -22.86 -6.64
CA GLN A 219 8.31 -24.14 -5.94
C GLN A 219 8.13 -23.98 -4.43
N ARG A 220 8.82 -23.01 -3.81
CA ARG A 220 8.66 -22.75 -2.36
C ARG A 220 7.22 -22.43 -1.97
N LEU A 221 6.51 -21.66 -2.80
CA LEU A 221 5.11 -21.37 -2.52
C LEU A 221 4.24 -22.63 -2.66
N ALA A 222 4.43 -23.42 -3.72
CA ALA A 222 3.72 -24.67 -3.91
C ALA A 222 3.93 -25.63 -2.73
N GLU A 223 5.17 -25.82 -2.29
CA GLU A 223 5.52 -26.64 -1.10
C GLU A 223 4.80 -26.15 0.16
N THR A 224 4.75 -24.84 0.37
CA THR A 224 4.04 -24.24 1.52
C THR A 224 2.54 -24.55 1.47
N LEU A 225 1.93 -24.45 0.29
CA LEU A 225 0.50 -24.72 0.10
C LEU A 225 0.14 -26.22 0.21
N GLU A 226 1.09 -27.10 -0.08
CA GLU A 226 0.94 -28.55 0.10
C GLU A 226 1.09 -28.97 1.57
N GLY A 227 1.97 -28.31 2.34
CA GLY A 227 2.17 -28.57 3.76
C GLY A 227 0.95 -28.28 4.65
N ASP A 228 0.05 -27.39 4.21
CA ASP A 228 -1.21 -27.05 4.88
C ASP A 228 -2.35 -28.07 4.65
N ARG A 229 -2.03 -29.26 4.09
CA ARG A 229 -2.98 -30.37 3.88
C ARG A 229 -3.12 -31.19 5.17
N LYS A 230 -3.73 -30.61 6.21
CA LYS A 230 -4.22 -31.35 7.39
C LYS A 230 -5.69 -31.71 7.22
#